data_AF-A0A376D138-F1
#
_entry.id   AF-A0A376D138-F1
#
_cell.length_a   1.000
_cell.length_b   1.000
_cell.length_c   1.000
_cell.angle_alpha   90.00
_cell.angle_beta   90.00
_cell.angle_gamma   90.00
#
_symmetry.space_group_name_H-M   'P 1'
#
loop_
_entity.id
_entity.type
_entity.pdbx_description
1 polymer ?
#
loop_
_entity_poly.entity_id
_entity_poly.type
_entity_poly.pdbx_seq_one_letter_code
_entity_poly.pdbx_strand_id
1 'polypeptide(L)'
;MYRVFESLDELVRNLEQAYAVPMTSNCMVPRHEMLALLDDLRNALPVEMDDAQDVLDKQDEILQGAEERADQIISDANTQADDTVTRAREDADAMLADAQHRATTMVAQAEDEATTLVDNARADAERTRAQADEEYQRTVAAGQAEQERLVSESEVVRRADDEAHRIVETAHSESNRLRTECDEFVDAKLGEFETTLSDLLRTVNNDRSALRRGAGVRSRGESRGDSRADARPEGREVRGDARSESWERGESRPRRAPRAPRDY
;
A
#
# COMPACT_ATOMS: atom_id res chain seq x y z
N MET A 1 -53.36 -95.27 -18.65
CA MET A 1 -52.99 -95.04 -20.05
C MET A 1 -52.72 -96.32 -20.85
N TYR A 2 -52.03 -97.33 -20.29
CA TYR A 2 -51.58 -98.51 -21.04
C TYR A 2 -52.71 -99.40 -21.58
N ARG A 3 -53.86 -99.48 -20.91
CA ARG A 3 -54.93 -100.44 -21.24
C ARG A 3 -55.69 -100.10 -22.52
N VAL A 4 -55.91 -98.82 -22.80
CA VAL A 4 -56.55 -98.36 -24.04
C VAL A 4 -55.66 -98.64 -25.25
N PHE A 5 -54.38 -98.27 -25.17
CA PHE A 5 -53.43 -98.51 -26.26
C PHE A 5 -53.22 -100.02 -26.48
N GLU A 6 -53.16 -100.81 -25.41
CA GLU A 6 -53.06 -102.27 -25.48
C GLU A 6 -54.28 -102.91 -26.17
N SER A 7 -55.52 -102.51 -25.81
CA SER A 7 -56.73 -103.02 -26.47
C SER A 7 -56.86 -102.56 -27.93
N LEU A 8 -56.38 -101.35 -28.28
CA LEU A 8 -56.31 -100.89 -29.68
C LEU A 8 -55.30 -101.71 -30.48
N ASP A 9 -54.11 -101.94 -29.94
CA ASP A 9 -53.06 -102.74 -30.59
C ASP A 9 -53.51 -104.19 -30.80
N GLU A 10 -54.24 -104.76 -29.83
CA GLU A 10 -54.81 -106.11 -29.95
C GLU A 10 -55.94 -106.16 -31.00
N LEU A 11 -56.77 -105.12 -31.10
CA LEU A 11 -57.80 -104.98 -32.14
C LEU A 11 -57.17 -104.90 -33.53
N VAL A 12 -56.14 -104.07 -33.70
CA VAL A 12 -55.38 -103.97 -34.96
C VAL A 12 -54.76 -105.31 -35.33
N ARG A 13 -54.09 -105.98 -34.38
CA ARG A 13 -53.48 -107.30 -34.61
C ARG A 13 -54.50 -108.35 -35.06
N ASN A 14 -55.69 -108.36 -34.44
CA ASN A 14 -56.76 -109.29 -34.81
C ASN A 14 -57.37 -108.97 -36.18
N LEU A 15 -57.38 -107.69 -36.60
CA LEU A 15 -57.77 -107.30 -37.97
C LEU A 15 -56.72 -107.69 -39.02
N GLU A 16 -55.44 -107.55 -38.71
CA GLU A 16 -54.34 -107.92 -39.62
C GLU A 16 -54.26 -109.44 -39.86
N GLN A 17 -54.62 -110.25 -38.86
CA GLN A 17 -54.63 -111.72 -38.94
C GLN A 17 -55.95 -112.30 -39.47
N ALA A 18 -56.93 -111.46 -39.79
CA ALA A 18 -58.25 -111.89 -40.23
C ALA A 18 -58.20 -112.59 -41.61
N TYR A 19 -58.99 -113.65 -41.77
CA TYR A 19 -59.06 -114.39 -43.04
C TYR A 19 -59.87 -113.64 -44.09
N ALA A 20 -59.30 -113.36 -45.26
CA ALA A 20 -60.03 -112.73 -46.37
C ALA A 20 -61.02 -113.72 -47.03
N VAL A 21 -62.23 -113.25 -47.34
CA VAL A 21 -63.25 -114.05 -48.02
C VAL A 21 -63.05 -113.96 -49.55
N PRO A 22 -62.85 -115.08 -50.27
CA PRO A 22 -62.52 -115.07 -51.70
C PRO A 22 -63.53 -114.32 -52.56
N MET A 23 -63.03 -113.56 -53.55
CA MET A 23 -63.83 -112.73 -54.47
C MET A 23 -64.70 -111.64 -53.82
N THR A 24 -64.40 -111.25 -52.57
CA THR A 24 -65.00 -110.09 -51.90
C THR A 24 -63.93 -109.25 -51.22
N SER A 25 -64.22 -107.97 -50.93
CA SER A 25 -63.34 -107.11 -50.13
C SER A 25 -63.51 -107.32 -48.61
N ASN A 26 -64.15 -108.41 -48.19
CA ASN A 26 -64.51 -108.65 -46.79
C ASN A 26 -63.53 -109.62 -46.11
N CYS A 27 -63.24 -109.39 -44.84
CA CYS A 27 -62.50 -110.32 -43.97
C CYS A 27 -63.40 -110.93 -42.89
N MET A 28 -63.11 -112.16 -42.49
CA MET A 28 -63.79 -112.88 -41.42
C MET A 28 -63.02 -112.69 -40.12
N VAL A 29 -63.70 -112.15 -39.11
CA VAL A 29 -63.11 -111.82 -37.82
C VAL A 29 -63.91 -112.48 -36.69
N PRO A 30 -63.27 -113.00 -35.63
CA PRO A 30 -63.97 -113.52 -34.45
C PRO A 30 -64.80 -112.42 -33.77
N ARG A 31 -66.13 -112.45 -34.01
CA ARG A 31 -67.07 -111.42 -33.52
C ARG A 31 -67.03 -111.23 -32.01
N HIS A 32 -66.92 -112.31 -31.24
CA HIS A 32 -66.93 -112.26 -29.77
C HIS A 32 -65.69 -111.52 -29.22
N GLU A 33 -64.50 -111.84 -29.72
CA GLU A 33 -63.24 -111.23 -29.29
C GLU A 33 -63.17 -109.75 -29.70
N MET A 34 -63.64 -109.40 -30.90
CA MET A 34 -63.71 -108.00 -31.33
C MET A 34 -64.66 -107.16 -30.50
N LEU A 35 -65.83 -107.70 -30.15
CA LEU A 35 -66.79 -107.00 -29.30
C LEU A 35 -66.25 -106.86 -27.87
N ALA A 36 -65.51 -107.84 -27.36
CA ALA A 36 -64.87 -107.75 -26.04
C ALA A 36 -63.81 -106.63 -26.01
N LEU A 37 -62.92 -106.55 -27.00
CA LEU A 37 -61.91 -105.50 -27.10
C LEU A 37 -62.53 -104.10 -27.28
N LEU A 38 -63.60 -104.00 -28.08
CA LEU A 38 -64.34 -102.75 -28.22
C LEU A 38 -65.06 -102.35 -26.93
N ASP A 39 -65.59 -103.30 -26.16
CA ASP A 39 -66.20 -103.03 -24.87
C ASP A 39 -65.16 -102.62 -23.82
N ASP A 40 -63.98 -103.23 -23.82
CA ASP A 40 -62.85 -102.82 -22.98
C ASP A 40 -62.37 -101.41 -23.33
N LEU A 41 -62.23 -101.10 -24.62
CA LEU A 41 -61.96 -99.73 -25.08
C LEU A 41 -63.05 -98.76 -24.68
N ARG A 42 -64.33 -99.13 -24.86
CA ARG A 42 -65.47 -98.30 -24.47
C ARG A 42 -65.48 -97.98 -22.98
N ASN A 43 -65.03 -98.91 -22.14
CA ASN A 43 -65.00 -98.71 -20.69
C ASN A 43 -63.73 -97.97 -20.23
N ALA A 44 -62.60 -98.18 -20.87
CA ALA A 44 -61.31 -97.60 -20.47
C ALA A 44 -61.10 -96.19 -21.04
N LEU A 45 -61.54 -95.89 -22.27
CA LEU A 45 -61.35 -94.59 -22.92
C LEU A 45 -61.93 -93.42 -22.12
N PRO A 46 -63.17 -93.47 -21.60
CA PRO A 46 -63.73 -92.35 -20.84
C PRO A 46 -62.91 -92.02 -19.58
N VAL A 47 -62.42 -93.04 -18.87
CA VAL A 47 -61.62 -92.86 -17.65
C VAL A 47 -60.29 -92.19 -17.96
N GLU A 48 -59.62 -92.63 -19.02
CA GLU A 48 -58.32 -92.04 -19.42
C GLU A 48 -58.47 -90.61 -19.97
N MET A 49 -59.60 -90.27 -20.58
CA MET A 49 -59.91 -88.91 -20.99
C MET A 49 -60.25 -88.01 -19.80
N ASP A 50 -60.94 -88.55 -18.78
CA ASP A 50 -61.20 -87.86 -17.51
C ASP A 50 -59.88 -87.54 -16.79
N ASP A 51 -58.99 -88.53 -16.65
CA ASP A 51 -57.65 -88.36 -16.06
C ASP A 51 -56.81 -87.31 -16.82
N ALA A 52 -56.89 -87.32 -18.17
CA ALA A 52 -56.20 -86.32 -18.99
C ALA A 52 -56.78 -84.92 -18.82
N GLN A 53 -58.10 -84.81 -18.69
CA GLN A 53 -58.78 -83.54 -18.43
C GLN A 53 -58.41 -82.99 -17.04
N ASP A 54 -58.36 -83.84 -16.01
CA ASP A 54 -57.94 -83.46 -14.66
C ASP A 54 -56.52 -82.87 -14.64
N VAL A 55 -55.61 -83.43 -15.44
CA VAL A 55 -54.23 -82.92 -15.55
C VAL A 55 -54.21 -81.56 -16.27
N LEU A 56 -55.03 -81.38 -17.31
CA LEU A 56 -55.14 -80.10 -18.01
C LEU A 56 -55.75 -79.02 -17.11
N ASP A 57 -56.82 -79.33 -16.40
CA ASP A 57 -57.46 -78.40 -15.46
C ASP A 57 -56.48 -77.99 -14.35
N LYS A 58 -55.70 -78.94 -13.83
CA LYS A 58 -54.65 -78.65 -12.84
C LYS A 58 -53.50 -77.84 -13.42
N GLN A 59 -53.13 -78.07 -14.68
CA GLN A 59 -52.14 -77.24 -15.36
C GLN A 59 -52.64 -75.81 -15.49
N ASP A 60 -53.89 -75.62 -15.91
CA ASP A 60 -54.51 -74.29 -16.05
C ASP A 60 -54.56 -73.57 -14.69
N GLU A 61 -54.93 -74.25 -13.61
CA GLU A 61 -54.89 -73.70 -12.24
C GLU A 61 -53.48 -73.24 -11.86
N ILE A 62 -52.45 -74.07 -12.14
CA ILE A 62 -51.06 -73.73 -11.84
C ILE A 62 -50.58 -72.53 -12.67
N LEU A 63 -50.93 -72.49 -13.96
CA LEU A 63 -50.55 -71.40 -14.86
C LEU A 63 -51.19 -70.09 -14.41
N GLN A 64 -52.50 -70.09 -14.16
CA GLN A 64 -53.21 -68.91 -13.65
C GLN A 64 -52.61 -68.45 -12.32
N GLY A 65 -52.39 -69.37 -11.38
CA GLY A 65 -51.79 -69.02 -10.09
C GLY A 65 -50.34 -68.55 -10.21
N ALA A 66 -49.60 -68.95 -11.24
CA ALA A 66 -48.24 -68.48 -11.51
C ALA A 66 -48.25 -67.08 -12.15
N GLU A 67 -49.16 -66.82 -13.09
CA GLU A 67 -49.38 -65.51 -13.71
C GLU A 67 -49.79 -64.48 -12.67
N GLU A 68 -50.79 -64.78 -11.84
CA GLU A 68 -51.24 -63.89 -10.76
C GLU A 68 -50.10 -63.55 -9.78
N ARG A 69 -49.27 -64.55 -9.42
CA ARG A 69 -48.10 -64.33 -8.56
C ARG A 69 -47.03 -63.48 -9.24
N ALA A 70 -46.78 -63.69 -10.53
CA ALA A 70 -45.81 -62.91 -11.29
C ALA A 70 -46.25 -61.45 -11.38
N ASP A 71 -47.53 -61.20 -11.68
CA ASP A 71 -48.11 -59.86 -11.74
C ASP A 71 -48.03 -59.16 -10.38
N GLN A 72 -48.33 -59.88 -9.29
CA GLN A 72 -48.20 -59.33 -7.94
C GLN A 72 -46.74 -58.95 -7.62
N ILE A 73 -45.78 -59.82 -7.94
CA ILE A 73 -44.34 -59.55 -7.72
C ILE A 73 -43.89 -58.32 -8.51
N ILE A 74 -44.31 -58.20 -9.78
CA ILE A 74 -43.95 -57.05 -10.63
C ILE A 74 -44.58 -55.77 -10.07
N SER A 75 -45.85 -55.81 -9.66
CA SER A 75 -46.54 -54.67 -9.05
C SER A 75 -45.86 -54.21 -7.77
N ASP A 76 -45.51 -55.15 -6.89
CA ASP A 76 -44.82 -54.85 -5.62
C ASP A 76 -43.41 -54.30 -5.87
N ALA A 77 -42.67 -54.87 -6.82
CA ALA A 77 -41.35 -54.39 -7.20
C ALA A 77 -41.39 -52.98 -7.79
N ASN A 78 -42.36 -52.68 -8.66
CA ASN A 78 -42.55 -51.35 -9.21
C ASN A 78 -42.90 -50.33 -8.12
N THR A 79 -43.80 -50.67 -7.19
CA THR A 79 -44.15 -49.82 -6.05
C THR A 79 -42.93 -49.53 -5.18
N GLN A 80 -42.14 -50.55 -4.85
CA GLN A 80 -40.92 -50.38 -4.07
C GLN A 80 -39.85 -49.54 -4.79
N ALA A 81 -39.74 -49.68 -6.11
CA ALA A 81 -38.84 -48.89 -6.94
C ALA A 81 -39.25 -47.41 -6.92
N ASP A 82 -40.54 -47.11 -7.13
CA ASP A 82 -41.08 -45.75 -7.10
C ASP A 82 -40.91 -45.09 -5.72
N ASP A 83 -41.16 -45.83 -4.64
CA ASP A 83 -40.93 -45.37 -3.27
C ASP A 83 -39.46 -45.06 -3.01
N THR A 84 -38.56 -45.89 -3.52
CA THR A 84 -37.11 -45.71 -3.35
C THR A 84 -36.62 -44.49 -4.11
N VAL A 85 -37.09 -44.29 -5.34
CA VAL A 85 -36.75 -43.11 -6.15
C VAL A 85 -37.31 -41.84 -5.51
N THR A 86 -38.53 -41.89 -4.99
CA THR A 86 -39.16 -40.74 -4.32
C THR A 86 -38.38 -40.34 -3.07
N ARG A 87 -38.09 -41.30 -2.18
CA ARG A 87 -37.27 -41.04 -0.97
C ARG A 87 -35.88 -40.51 -1.32
N ALA A 88 -35.22 -41.09 -2.32
CA ALA A 88 -33.90 -40.65 -2.75
C ALA A 88 -33.92 -39.20 -3.29
N ARG A 89 -34.99 -38.79 -3.98
CA ARG A 89 -35.18 -37.41 -4.45
C ARG A 89 -35.42 -36.45 -3.30
N GLU A 90 -36.30 -36.80 -2.37
CA GLU A 90 -36.56 -36.00 -1.17
C GLU A 90 -35.30 -35.79 -0.32
N ASP A 91 -34.52 -36.87 -0.10
CA ASP A 91 -33.25 -36.81 0.63
C ASP A 91 -32.22 -35.93 -0.10
N ALA A 92 -32.15 -36.02 -1.44
CA ALA A 92 -31.27 -35.18 -2.24
C ALA A 92 -31.66 -33.70 -2.17
N ASP A 93 -32.96 -33.39 -2.26
CA ASP A 93 -33.48 -32.02 -2.16
C ASP A 93 -33.21 -31.44 -0.77
N ALA A 94 -33.40 -32.23 0.29
CA ALA A 94 -33.07 -31.84 1.66
C ALA A 94 -31.56 -31.57 1.83
N MET A 95 -30.70 -32.43 1.27
CA MET A 95 -29.25 -32.25 1.30
C MET A 95 -28.82 -30.98 0.55
N LEU A 96 -29.42 -30.70 -0.61
CA LEU A 96 -29.15 -29.49 -1.37
C LEU A 96 -29.59 -28.24 -0.60
N ALA A 97 -30.75 -28.27 0.04
CA ALA A 97 -31.23 -27.15 0.86
C ALA A 97 -30.32 -26.88 2.07
N ASP A 98 -29.89 -27.93 2.79
CA ASP A 98 -28.93 -27.80 3.90
C ASP A 98 -27.57 -27.27 3.40
N ALA A 99 -27.07 -27.78 2.28
CA ALA A 99 -25.82 -27.30 1.68
C ALA A 99 -25.91 -25.83 1.27
N GLN A 100 -27.02 -25.41 0.64
CA GLN A 100 -27.27 -24.01 0.28
C GLN A 100 -27.34 -23.11 1.51
N HIS A 101 -28.00 -23.57 2.58
CA HIS A 101 -28.09 -22.82 3.82
C HIS A 101 -26.72 -22.64 4.49
N ARG A 102 -25.92 -23.71 4.57
CA ARG A 102 -24.56 -23.66 5.11
C ARG A 102 -23.65 -22.76 4.26
N ALA A 103 -23.73 -22.86 2.94
CA ALA A 103 -22.94 -22.01 2.04
C ALA A 103 -23.29 -20.53 2.22
N THR A 104 -24.59 -20.19 2.27
CA THR A 104 -25.05 -18.82 2.49
C THR A 104 -24.57 -18.28 3.84
N THR A 105 -24.66 -19.09 4.89
CA THR A 105 -24.19 -18.73 6.23
C THR A 105 -22.68 -18.52 6.25
N MET A 106 -21.90 -19.41 5.60
CA MET A 106 -20.44 -19.30 5.50
C MET A 106 -20.01 -18.04 4.76
N VAL A 107 -20.67 -17.70 3.65
CA VAL A 107 -20.40 -16.47 2.90
C VAL A 107 -20.69 -15.24 3.76
N ALA A 108 -21.84 -15.20 4.44
CA ALA A 108 -22.19 -14.08 5.32
C ALA A 108 -21.18 -13.91 6.47
N GLN A 109 -20.75 -15.01 7.09
CA GLN A 109 -19.71 -14.99 8.12
C GLN A 109 -18.37 -14.49 7.57
N ALA A 110 -17.95 -14.97 6.40
CA ALA A 110 -16.71 -14.53 5.77
C ALA A 110 -16.73 -13.04 5.40
N GLU A 111 -17.87 -12.51 4.97
CA GLU A 111 -18.04 -11.08 4.66
C GLU A 111 -17.94 -10.22 5.94
N ASP A 112 -18.52 -10.66 7.05
CA ASP A 112 -18.43 -9.98 8.35
C ASP A 112 -16.99 -10.00 8.90
N GLU A 113 -16.33 -11.16 8.83
CA GLU A 113 -14.92 -11.31 9.22
C GLU A 113 -14.00 -10.43 8.35
N ALA A 114 -14.22 -10.40 7.04
CA ALA A 114 -13.44 -9.56 6.13
C ALA A 114 -13.64 -8.06 6.42
N THR A 115 -14.87 -7.64 6.70
CA THR A 115 -15.17 -6.25 7.09
C THR A 115 -14.45 -5.89 8.38
N THR A 116 -14.55 -6.75 9.40
CA THR A 116 -13.86 -6.57 10.68
C THR A 116 -12.34 -6.51 10.51
N LEU A 117 -11.76 -7.37 9.67
CA LEU A 117 -10.32 -7.38 9.38
C LEU A 117 -9.88 -6.06 8.73
N VAL A 118 -10.63 -5.58 7.74
CA VAL A 118 -10.33 -4.32 7.05
C VAL A 118 -10.44 -3.13 7.98
N ASP A 119 -11.44 -3.09 8.85
CA ASP A 119 -11.63 -2.00 9.80
C ASP A 119 -10.53 -1.98 10.86
N ASN A 120 -10.13 -3.15 11.38
CA ASN A 120 -8.98 -3.26 12.27
C ASN A 120 -7.69 -2.81 11.56
N ALA A 121 -7.44 -3.27 10.34
CA ALA A 121 -6.25 -2.87 9.57
C ALA A 121 -6.20 -1.35 9.32
N ARG A 122 -7.36 -0.72 9.04
CA ARG A 122 -7.46 0.74 8.89
C ARG A 122 -7.16 1.45 10.21
N ALA A 123 -7.75 1.01 11.32
CA ALA A 123 -7.47 1.58 12.64
C ALA A 123 -5.99 1.46 13.02
N ASP A 124 -5.35 0.33 12.72
CA ASP A 124 -3.93 0.09 12.97
C ASP A 124 -3.03 1.00 12.12
N ALA A 125 -3.37 1.17 10.85
CA ALA A 125 -2.68 2.08 9.94
C ALA A 125 -2.80 3.54 10.41
N GLU A 126 -3.99 3.96 10.84
CA GLU A 126 -4.22 5.30 11.40
C GLU A 126 -3.41 5.54 12.68
N ARG A 127 -3.40 4.58 13.60
CA ARG A 127 -2.57 4.65 14.82
C ARG A 127 -1.08 4.79 14.50
N THR A 128 -0.59 3.98 13.56
CA THR A 128 0.82 4.03 13.14
C THR A 128 1.16 5.36 12.49
N ARG A 129 0.28 5.89 11.64
CA ARG A 129 0.45 7.20 11.00
C ARG A 129 0.46 8.33 12.03
N ALA A 130 -0.48 8.33 12.98
CA ALA A 130 -0.53 9.32 14.04
C ALA A 130 0.76 9.33 14.87
N GLN A 131 1.23 8.15 15.28
CA GLN A 131 2.49 8.01 16.00
C GLN A 131 3.69 8.52 15.18
N ALA A 132 3.75 8.16 13.89
CA ALA A 132 4.82 8.61 12.99
C ALA A 132 4.80 10.13 12.80
N ASP A 133 3.61 10.74 12.66
CA ASP A 133 3.45 12.19 12.54
C ASP A 133 3.92 12.91 13.82
N GLU A 134 3.59 12.40 15.00
CA GLU A 134 4.06 12.94 16.29
C GLU A 134 5.58 12.83 16.44
N GLU A 135 6.18 11.71 16.03
CA GLU A 135 7.63 11.52 16.05
C GLU A 135 8.34 12.42 15.04
N TYR A 136 7.79 12.54 13.83
CA TYR A 136 8.28 13.43 12.79
C TYR A 136 8.27 14.88 13.28
N GLN A 137 7.15 15.34 13.85
CA GLN A 137 7.03 16.70 14.41
C GLN A 137 8.06 16.96 15.51
N ARG A 138 8.26 16.00 16.43
CA ARG A 138 9.29 16.11 17.48
C ARG A 138 10.69 16.25 16.89
N THR A 139 11.01 15.45 15.88
CA THR A 139 12.33 15.46 15.23
C THR A 139 12.57 16.77 14.49
N VAL A 140 11.56 17.25 13.75
CA VAL A 140 11.64 18.54 13.05
C VAL A 140 11.81 19.69 14.05
N ALA A 141 11.03 19.70 15.13
CA ALA A 141 11.15 20.73 16.17
C ALA A 141 12.53 20.73 16.83
N ALA A 142 13.06 19.55 17.15
CA ALA A 142 14.42 19.41 17.69
C ALA A 142 15.49 19.90 16.71
N GLY A 143 15.36 19.55 15.43
CA GLY A 143 16.28 20.00 14.38
C GLY A 143 16.25 21.52 14.17
N GLN A 144 15.07 22.13 14.21
CA GLN A 144 14.92 23.59 14.13
C GLN A 144 15.56 24.30 15.33
N ALA A 145 15.31 23.81 16.55
CA ALA A 145 15.92 24.36 17.75
C ALA A 145 17.46 24.27 17.71
N GLU A 146 17.98 23.15 17.22
CA GLU A 146 19.43 22.97 17.08
C GLU A 146 20.01 23.86 15.97
N GLN A 147 19.32 24.02 14.84
CA GLN A 147 19.71 24.96 13.80
C GLN A 147 19.77 26.39 14.34
N GLU A 148 18.75 26.82 15.08
CA GLU A 148 18.72 28.15 15.71
C GLU A 148 19.89 28.35 16.68
N ARG A 149 20.22 27.32 17.48
CA ARG A 149 21.38 27.34 18.38
C ARG A 149 22.68 27.54 17.60
N LEU A 150 22.92 26.74 16.55
CA LEU A 150 24.13 26.84 15.73
C LEU A 150 24.26 28.18 15.00
N VAL A 151 23.14 28.72 14.49
CA VAL A 151 23.12 30.05 13.86
C VAL A 151 23.48 31.14 14.88
N SER A 152 22.91 31.07 16.09
CA SER A 152 23.24 32.01 17.17
C SER A 152 24.72 31.94 17.55
N GLU A 153 25.27 30.73 17.68
CA GLU A 153 26.69 30.53 17.99
C GLU A 153 27.59 31.08 16.89
N SER A 154 27.29 30.79 15.62
CA SER A 154 28.06 31.30 14.49
C SER A 154 27.98 32.84 14.36
N GLU A 155 26.83 33.43 14.66
CA GLU A 155 26.65 34.89 14.60
C GLU A 155 27.44 35.60 15.71
N VAL A 156 27.52 35.01 16.90
CA VAL A 156 28.38 35.54 17.98
C VAL A 156 29.85 35.53 17.56
N VAL A 157 30.32 34.42 16.94
CA VAL A 157 31.69 34.32 16.43
C VAL A 157 31.95 35.37 15.34
N ARG A 158 31.04 35.51 14.37
CA ARG A 158 31.16 36.50 13.29
C ARG A 158 31.22 37.93 13.83
N ARG A 159 30.35 38.29 14.78
CA ARG A 159 30.38 39.62 15.41
C ARG A 159 31.65 39.87 16.23
N ALA A 160 32.15 38.86 16.94
CA ALA A 160 33.39 38.98 17.68
C ALA A 160 34.59 39.23 16.75
N ASP A 161 34.61 38.57 15.58
CA ASP A 161 35.63 38.77 14.56
C ASP A 161 35.55 40.17 13.93
N ASP A 162 34.33 40.62 13.56
CA ASP A 162 34.09 41.98 13.06
C ASP A 162 34.52 43.06 14.08
N GLU A 163 34.30 42.82 15.39
CA GLU A 163 34.73 43.71 16.46
C GLU A 163 36.25 43.73 16.64
N ALA A 164 36.87 42.56 16.63
CA ALA A 164 38.32 42.42 16.76
C ALA A 164 39.03 43.18 15.63
N HIS A 165 38.58 43.02 14.38
CA HIS A 165 39.11 43.78 13.25
C HIS A 165 38.97 45.30 13.45
N ARG A 166 37.79 45.76 13.89
CA ARG A 166 37.55 47.19 14.15
C ARG A 166 38.45 47.76 15.24
N ILE A 167 38.66 47.01 16.33
CA ILE A 167 39.57 47.42 17.41
C ILE A 167 41.00 47.54 16.89
N VAL A 168 41.45 46.56 16.10
CA VAL A 168 42.81 46.56 15.50
C VAL A 168 42.97 47.75 14.55
N GLU A 169 42.02 48.01 13.66
CA GLU A 169 42.04 49.16 12.76
C GLU A 169 42.06 50.49 13.53
N THR A 170 41.22 50.62 14.55
CA THR A 170 41.15 51.82 15.40
C THR A 170 42.49 52.04 16.11
N ALA A 171 43.05 51.00 16.74
CA ALA A 171 44.32 51.06 17.43
C ALA A 171 45.48 51.44 16.49
N HIS A 172 45.49 50.92 15.26
CA HIS A 172 46.47 51.32 14.25
C HIS A 172 46.32 52.79 13.84
N SER A 173 45.08 53.27 13.65
CA SER A 173 44.82 54.67 13.33
C SER A 173 45.22 55.61 14.47
N GLU A 174 44.90 55.27 15.72
CA GLU A 174 45.27 56.04 16.90
C GLU A 174 46.77 56.03 17.13
N SER A 175 47.44 54.89 16.93
CA SER A 175 48.90 54.80 17.04
C SER A 175 49.60 55.68 15.99
N ASN A 176 49.10 55.69 14.76
CA ASN A 176 49.62 56.58 13.72
C ASN A 176 49.36 58.05 14.06
N ARG A 177 48.17 58.38 14.57
CA ARG A 177 47.82 59.72 15.03
C ARG A 177 48.75 60.19 16.15
N LEU A 178 48.96 59.37 17.17
CA LEU A 178 49.83 59.68 18.31
C LEU A 178 51.29 59.86 17.87
N ARG A 179 51.76 59.07 16.89
CA ARG A 179 53.09 59.26 16.30
C ARG A 179 53.21 60.62 15.64
N THR A 180 52.25 60.99 14.80
CA THR A 180 52.24 62.31 14.15
C THR A 180 52.16 63.45 15.18
N GLU A 181 51.29 63.35 16.19
CA GLU A 181 51.18 64.33 17.27
C GLU A 181 52.48 64.46 18.07
N CYS A 182 53.16 63.33 18.35
CA CYS A 182 54.49 63.33 18.99
C CYS A 182 55.56 63.97 18.11
N ASP A 183 55.61 63.64 16.83
CA ASP A 183 56.59 64.21 15.88
C ASP A 183 56.41 65.73 15.78
N GLU A 184 55.16 66.21 15.65
CA GLU A 184 54.82 67.63 15.65
C GLU A 184 55.19 68.31 16.98
N PHE A 185 54.93 67.66 18.11
CA PHE A 185 55.30 68.21 19.42
C PHE A 185 56.82 68.30 19.60
N VAL A 186 57.56 67.28 19.17
CA VAL A 186 59.03 67.28 19.21
C VAL A 186 59.59 68.38 18.32
N ASP A 187 59.08 68.53 17.10
CA ASP A 187 59.48 69.60 16.17
C ASP A 187 59.23 70.99 16.78
N ALA A 188 58.04 71.21 17.34
CA ALA A 188 57.71 72.46 18.03
C ALA A 188 58.67 72.76 19.20
N LYS A 189 58.99 71.76 20.03
CA LYS A 189 59.94 71.93 21.15
C LYS A 189 61.37 72.14 20.70
N LEU A 190 61.80 71.48 19.62
CA LEU A 190 63.11 71.73 19.02
C LEU A 190 63.19 73.14 18.42
N GLY A 191 62.14 73.63 17.77
CA GLY A 191 62.06 75.01 17.28
C GLY A 191 62.08 76.05 18.40
N GLU A 192 61.38 75.81 19.52
CA GLU A 192 61.48 76.64 20.73
C GLU A 192 62.92 76.64 21.30
N PHE A 193 63.57 75.47 21.34
CA PHE A 193 64.95 75.34 21.81
C PHE A 193 65.94 76.05 20.88
N GLU A 194 65.77 75.93 19.56
CA GLU A 194 66.55 76.66 18.55
C GLU A 194 66.42 78.17 18.71
N THR A 195 65.20 78.66 18.93
CA THR A 195 64.94 80.08 19.19
C THR A 195 65.66 80.53 20.46
N THR A 196 65.55 79.75 21.53
CA THR A 196 66.22 80.03 22.82
C THR A 196 67.75 80.05 22.67
N LEU A 197 68.33 79.08 21.97
CA LEU A 197 69.77 79.05 21.68
C LEU A 197 70.20 80.22 20.80
N SER A 198 69.39 80.60 19.81
CA SER A 198 69.64 81.75 18.94
C SER A 198 69.66 83.05 19.74
N ASP A 199 68.75 83.21 20.69
CA ASP A 199 68.70 84.37 21.58
C ASP A 199 69.85 84.38 22.60
N LEU A 200 70.25 83.22 23.12
CA LEU A 200 71.47 83.09 23.93
C LEU A 200 72.72 83.43 23.13
N LEU A 201 72.86 82.94 21.89
CA LEU A 201 73.98 83.28 21.01
C LEU A 201 73.99 84.76 20.63
N ARG A 202 72.83 85.39 20.40
CA ARG A 202 72.73 86.84 20.21
C ARG A 202 73.18 87.59 21.46
N THR A 203 72.76 87.15 22.64
CA THR A 203 73.17 87.72 23.92
C THR A 203 74.68 87.63 24.10
N VAL A 204 75.29 86.45 23.86
CA VAL A 204 76.74 86.25 23.91
C VAL A 204 77.48 87.10 22.86
N ASN A 205 76.95 87.22 21.65
CA ASN A 205 77.54 88.10 20.62
C ASN A 205 77.42 89.59 20.99
N ASN A 206 76.34 89.99 21.64
CA ASN A 206 76.16 91.35 22.17
C ASN A 206 77.12 91.62 23.33
N ASP A 207 77.31 90.68 24.26
CA ASP A 207 78.29 90.78 25.36
C ASP A 207 79.72 90.80 24.83
N ARG A 208 80.06 89.97 23.84
CA ARG A 208 81.34 90.05 23.12
C ARG A 208 81.52 91.38 22.41
N SER A 209 80.46 91.92 21.80
CA SER A 209 80.48 93.22 21.13
C SER A 209 80.54 94.39 22.11
N ALA A 210 80.00 94.23 23.32
CA ALA A 210 80.09 95.19 24.43
C ALA A 210 81.51 95.19 25.02
N LEU A 211 82.14 94.02 25.17
CA LEU A 211 83.57 93.91 25.49
C LEU A 211 84.47 94.51 24.39
N ARG A 212 84.01 94.54 23.13
CA ARG A 212 84.69 95.21 22.01
C ARG A 212 84.40 96.72 21.89
N ARG A 213 83.36 97.26 22.53
CA ARG A 213 82.92 98.67 22.40
C ARG A 213 82.90 99.45 23.72
N GLY A 214 83.37 98.86 24.82
CA GLY A 214 83.40 99.47 26.16
C GLY A 214 84.73 100.13 26.56
N ALA A 215 85.31 100.97 25.71
CA ALA A 215 86.29 102.00 26.11
C ALA A 215 86.07 103.26 25.27
N GLY A 216 85.42 104.30 25.85
CA GLY A 216 85.41 105.66 25.30
C GLY A 216 84.05 106.32 25.02
N VAL A 217 83.58 107.09 25.99
CA VAL A 217 83.06 108.49 25.93
C VAL A 217 82.16 108.96 24.76
N ARG A 218 80.89 109.24 25.13
CA ARG A 218 80.00 110.42 24.92
C ARG A 218 80.06 111.29 23.64
N SER A 219 78.88 111.59 23.08
CA SER A 219 78.24 112.94 22.95
C SER A 219 76.98 112.83 22.04
N ARG A 220 75.76 113.06 22.53
CA ARG A 220 74.93 114.30 22.48
C ARG A 220 74.66 114.88 21.08
N GLY A 221 73.37 114.95 20.71
CA GLY A 221 72.85 115.77 19.61
C GLY A 221 71.39 115.44 19.27
N GLU A 222 70.46 116.27 19.72
CA GLU A 222 69.02 116.27 19.40
C GLU A 222 68.72 116.65 17.94
N SER A 223 67.63 116.13 17.37
CA SER A 223 66.70 116.89 16.51
C SER A 223 65.37 116.16 16.26
N ARG A 224 64.31 116.96 16.21
CA ARG A 224 62.86 116.66 16.23
C ARG A 224 62.27 116.37 14.84
N GLY A 225 61.05 115.80 14.84
CA GLY A 225 60.06 115.81 13.75
C GLY A 225 59.22 114.53 13.78
N ASP A 226 58.13 114.45 14.55
CA ASP A 226 56.73 114.81 14.20
C ASP A 226 56.17 114.12 12.95
N SER A 227 55.23 113.17 13.13
CA SER A 227 53.90 113.15 12.50
C SER A 227 53.15 111.83 12.72
N ARG A 228 51.84 111.97 12.92
CA ARG A 228 50.78 111.00 13.23
C ARG A 228 50.38 110.08 12.06
N ALA A 229 49.78 108.93 12.38
CA ALA A 229 48.59 108.27 11.75
C ALA A 229 48.60 106.79 12.21
N ASP A 230 47.68 106.29 13.04
CA ASP A 230 46.26 105.96 12.83
C ASP A 230 45.99 104.77 11.87
N ALA A 231 44.97 103.99 12.22
CA ALA A 231 44.26 102.93 11.48
C ALA A 231 44.64 101.44 11.70
N ARG A 232 43.75 100.74 12.45
CA ARG A 232 43.27 99.38 12.13
C ARG A 232 42.58 99.38 10.74
N PRO A 233 42.46 98.24 10.03
CA PRO A 233 41.18 97.51 10.08
C PRO A 233 41.27 95.97 9.86
N GLU A 234 40.09 95.35 10.00
CA GLU A 234 39.70 93.95 9.77
C GLU A 234 39.62 93.55 8.28
N GLY A 235 39.45 92.24 8.00
CA GLY A 235 38.98 91.67 6.71
C GLY A 235 39.86 90.52 6.22
N ARG A 236 39.52 89.23 6.34
CA ARG A 236 38.47 88.40 5.71
C ARG A 236 38.89 87.78 4.34
N GLU A 237 38.85 86.44 4.32
CA GLU A 237 38.64 85.49 3.21
C GLU A 237 39.65 85.33 2.05
N VAL A 238 40.01 84.08 1.70
CA VAL A 238 39.51 83.28 0.54
C VAL A 238 40.51 82.15 0.20
N ARG A 239 40.01 80.91 0.07
CA ARG A 239 40.26 79.89 -1.01
C ARG A 239 39.75 78.54 -0.47
N GLY A 240 38.71 77.92 -1.03
CA GLY A 240 38.58 77.42 -2.41
C GLY A 240 39.12 75.98 -2.44
N ASP A 241 38.51 74.95 -3.02
CA ASP A 241 37.30 74.73 -3.80
C ASP A 241 37.18 73.18 -3.96
N ALA A 242 36.03 72.71 -4.46
CA ALA A 242 35.82 71.48 -5.25
C ALA A 242 35.27 70.17 -4.61
N ARG A 243 34.09 69.82 -5.17
CA ARG A 243 33.60 68.51 -5.68
C ARG A 243 32.96 67.53 -4.68
N SER A 244 31.64 67.26 -4.79
CA SER A 244 30.91 66.35 -5.73
C SER A 244 31.03 64.89 -5.24
N GLU A 245 30.06 63.98 -5.19
CA GLU A 245 28.68 63.75 -5.66
C GLU A 245 28.11 62.66 -4.70
N SER A 246 26.84 62.67 -4.27
CA SER A 246 25.63 62.19 -4.96
C SER A 246 25.49 60.66 -5.08
N TRP A 247 24.46 60.12 -4.41
CA TRP A 247 23.69 58.87 -4.62
C TRP A 247 24.48 57.53 -4.58
N GLU A 248 24.02 56.48 -3.90
CA GLU A 248 22.95 55.63 -4.39
C GLU A 248 22.25 54.78 -3.31
N ARG A 249 20.99 54.52 -3.64
CA ARG A 249 19.92 53.83 -2.94
C ARG A 249 20.00 52.34 -3.34
N GLY A 250 19.91 51.41 -2.39
CA GLY A 250 20.06 49.97 -2.69
C GLY A 250 19.36 49.04 -1.70
N GLU A 251 18.12 49.35 -1.31
CA GLU A 251 17.27 48.38 -0.60
C GLU A 251 16.75 47.32 -1.60
N SER A 252 17.29 46.11 -1.52
CA SER A 252 16.75 44.93 -2.20
C SER A 252 16.27 43.92 -1.16
N ARG A 253 14.95 43.91 -0.91
CA ARG A 253 14.26 42.84 -0.17
C ARG A 253 13.91 41.68 -1.12
N PRO A 254 14.02 40.41 -0.70
CA PRO A 254 13.66 39.28 -1.54
C PRO A 254 12.13 39.07 -1.62
N ARG A 255 11.68 38.67 -2.81
CA ARG A 255 10.29 38.33 -3.15
C ARG A 255 9.85 37.01 -2.50
N ARG A 256 8.61 36.97 -2.03
CA ARG A 256 7.92 35.77 -1.50
C ARG A 256 6.97 35.16 -2.56
N ALA A 257 6.85 33.83 -2.47
CA ALA A 257 5.70 32.94 -2.81
C ALA A 257 5.60 32.38 -4.26
N PRO A 258 4.87 31.25 -4.51
CA PRO A 258 4.15 30.32 -3.60
C PRO A 258 4.45 28.80 -3.82
N ARG A 259 3.76 27.97 -3.01
CA ARG A 259 3.74 26.50 -2.95
C ARG A 259 3.16 25.81 -4.21
N ALA A 260 3.49 24.51 -4.31
CA ALA A 260 3.19 23.48 -5.31
C ALA A 260 1.72 23.30 -5.76
N PRO A 261 1.49 22.40 -6.74
CA PRO A 261 0.71 21.20 -6.44
C PRO A 261 1.42 19.88 -6.81
N ARG A 262 1.10 18.86 -5.99
CA ARG A 262 1.32 17.43 -6.25
C ARG A 262 0.30 16.97 -7.29
N ASP A 263 0.71 16.10 -8.20
CA ASP A 263 -0.20 15.23 -8.95
C ASP A 263 0.43 13.84 -9.15
N TYR A 264 -0.35 12.85 -8.69
CA TYR A 264 -0.40 11.39 -8.91
C TYR A 264 0.85 10.52 -8.76
#